data_AF-A0A3N5U337-F1
#
_entry.id   AF-A0A3N5U337-F1
#
_cell.length_a   1.000
_cell.length_b   1.000
_cell.length_c   1.000
_cell.angle_alpha   90.00
_cell.angle_beta   90.00
_cell.angle_gamma   90.00
#
_symmetry.space_group_name_H-M   'P 1'
#
loop_
_entity.id
_entity.type
_entity.pdbx_description
1 polymer ?
#
loop_
_entity_poly.entity_id
_entity_poly.type
_entity_poly.pdbx_seq_one_letter_code
_entity_poly.pdbx_strand_id
1 'polypeptide(L)'
;MSEVDLWLESAVVDYVSWMRQAGYAPSTIYTAERLLRHFKAFIREQGVSRQDVFTHDSLKAFESLCPRFFAACAVRGLARHLFRRKQIPAPIIRPRILLPDVYEAYLRFFEETRQVLPQSLTTTRRVLSALHDYLSQRDIALSGLRIEHIDEFLSRFNAGLAWATCRHHRSYLRGFLRYLYHNRGMVPRDLEKLVVGAVNFAHANPPTFLRAREIKELFAVSKTYSAWELRCLAMTHLAYALGLRPKEIARLSLDDISFKKGQLRVVDRKSCNPLMLPLPEAAIKAISAYLVGARPKTGSRSLFLTLVPAHRPVAAATVGGDITRFIRKSHPTATAYWLRHTYAQTLAGKPSLHLRGQGNAGTRLSELHPQVSSHPCQPDEKGPFR
;
A
#
# COMPACT_ATOMS: atom_id res chain seq x y z
N MET A 1 9.03 38.23 20.36
CA MET A 1 8.61 36.93 19.80
C MET A 1 7.54 37.21 18.76
N SER A 2 7.64 36.65 17.55
CA SER A 2 6.63 36.86 16.50
C SER A 2 5.33 36.11 16.83
N GLU A 3 4.20 36.56 16.30
CA GLU A 3 2.88 35.89 16.45
C GLU A 3 2.94 34.42 16.01
N VAL A 4 3.70 34.15 14.93
CA VAL A 4 3.92 32.80 14.38
C VAL A 4 4.67 31.90 15.37
N ASP A 5 5.67 32.43 16.07
CA ASP A 5 6.48 31.66 17.04
C ASP A 5 5.65 31.27 18.26
N LEU A 6 4.79 32.16 18.77
CA LEU A 6 3.87 31.88 19.88
C LEU A 6 2.82 30.84 19.49
N TRP A 7 2.22 30.98 18.30
CA TRP A 7 1.26 30.00 17.78
C TRP A 7 1.90 28.62 17.59
N LEU A 8 3.10 28.56 17.00
CA LEU A 8 3.78 27.30 16.74
C LEU A 8 4.23 26.62 18.03
N GLU A 9 4.65 27.37 19.05
CA GLU A 9 4.96 26.83 20.39
C GLU A 9 3.73 26.15 21.01
N SER A 10 2.58 26.85 21.03
CA SER A 10 1.33 26.28 21.54
C SER A 10 0.92 25.03 20.75
N ALA A 11 1.04 25.06 19.42
CA ALA A 11 0.75 23.92 18.56
C ALA A 11 1.63 22.69 18.85
N VAL A 12 2.92 22.91 19.12
CA VAL A 12 3.86 21.83 19.46
C VAL A 12 3.52 21.22 20.81
N VAL A 13 3.25 22.05 21.83
CA VAL A 13 2.87 21.60 23.18
C VAL A 13 1.59 20.77 23.12
N ASP A 14 0.55 21.27 22.43
CA ASP A 14 -0.72 20.55 22.26
C ASP A 14 -0.53 19.21 21.53
N TYR A 15 0.29 19.19 20.48
CA TYR A 15 0.56 17.97 19.73
C TYR A 15 1.31 16.92 20.56
N VAL A 16 2.32 17.34 21.32
CA VAL A 16 3.08 16.45 22.21
C VAL A 16 2.19 15.91 23.33
N SER A 17 1.32 16.74 23.91
CA SER A 17 0.31 16.31 24.88
C SER A 17 -0.63 15.26 24.29
N TRP A 18 -1.14 15.51 23.09
CA TRP A 18 -1.96 14.55 22.35
C TRP A 18 -1.20 13.25 22.06
N MET A 19 0.09 13.29 21.72
CA MET A 19 0.89 12.07 21.51
C MET A 19 1.00 11.22 22.78
N ARG A 20 1.11 11.85 23.95
CA ARG A 20 1.09 11.13 25.25
C ARG A 20 -0.27 10.44 25.46
N GLN A 21 -1.36 11.17 25.28
CA GLN A 21 -2.72 10.63 25.43
C GLN A 21 -3.02 9.50 24.43
N ALA A 22 -2.49 9.61 23.21
CA ALA A 22 -2.65 8.61 22.16
C ALA A 22 -1.78 7.35 22.36
N GLY A 23 -0.95 7.30 23.41
CA GLY A 23 -0.15 6.13 23.75
C GLY A 23 1.10 5.92 22.87
N TYR A 24 1.70 6.99 22.35
CA TYR A 24 2.99 6.88 21.68
C TYR A 24 4.10 6.49 22.66
N ALA A 25 5.10 5.74 22.20
CA ALA A 25 6.26 5.37 23.02
C ALA A 25 7.02 6.63 23.51
N PRO A 26 7.53 6.67 24.75
CA PRO A 26 8.25 7.84 25.29
C PRO A 26 9.42 8.31 24.42
N SER A 27 10.18 7.37 23.85
CA SER A 27 11.29 7.67 22.92
C SER A 27 10.82 8.34 21.63
N THR A 28 9.64 7.97 21.13
CA THR A 28 9.04 8.58 19.94
C THR A 28 8.57 10.00 20.23
N ILE A 29 7.97 10.23 21.40
CA ILE A 29 7.53 11.55 21.86
C ILE A 29 8.73 12.48 22.01
N TYR A 30 9.77 12.04 22.73
CA TYR A 30 11.01 12.79 22.92
C TYR A 30 11.65 13.19 21.59
N THR A 31 11.75 12.24 20.65
CA THR A 31 12.32 12.49 19.32
C THR A 31 11.49 13.50 18.53
N ALA A 32 10.16 13.35 18.54
CA ALA A 32 9.25 14.26 17.85
C ALA A 32 9.35 15.68 18.42
N GLU A 33 9.32 15.81 19.75
CA GLU A 33 9.43 17.09 20.45
C GLU A 33 10.74 17.81 20.09
N ARG A 34 11.88 17.11 20.15
CA ARG A 34 13.19 17.68 19.79
C ARG A 34 13.24 18.15 18.33
N LEU A 35 12.71 17.35 17.41
CA LEU A 35 12.65 17.70 15.98
C LEU A 35 11.73 18.90 15.72
N LEU A 36 10.61 18.99 16.43
CA LEU A 36 9.69 20.12 16.32
C LEU A 36 10.26 21.42 16.89
N ARG A 37 11.08 21.36 17.95
CA ARG A 37 11.85 22.53 18.43
C ARG A 37 12.84 23.03 17.37
N HIS A 38 13.55 22.12 16.71
CA HIS A 38 14.44 22.50 15.60
C HIS A 38 13.66 23.11 14.42
N PHE A 39 12.50 22.53 14.09
CA PHE A 39 11.62 23.08 13.05
C PHE A 39 11.14 24.49 13.41
N LYS A 40 10.76 24.73 14.68
CA LYS A 40 10.38 26.07 15.15
C LYS A 40 11.52 27.09 15.00
N ALA A 41 12.73 26.73 15.43
CA ALA A 41 13.91 27.58 15.28
C ALA A 41 14.17 27.93 13.81
N PHE A 42 14.08 26.94 12.92
CA PHE A 42 14.19 27.12 11.47
C PHE A 42 13.14 28.10 10.91
N ILE A 43 11.86 27.93 11.29
CA ILE A 43 10.78 28.83 10.83
C ILE A 43 11.02 30.27 11.30
N ARG A 44 11.51 30.45 12.53
CA ARG A 44 11.86 31.76 13.08
C ARG A 44 13.02 32.42 12.33
N GLU A 45 14.07 31.67 12.03
CA GLU A 45 15.26 32.17 11.31
C GLU A 45 14.95 32.54 9.86
N GLN A 46 14.08 31.76 9.19
CA GLN A 46 13.69 32.00 7.80
C GLN A 46 12.56 33.03 7.63
N GLY A 47 11.96 33.51 8.73
CA GLY A 47 10.88 34.49 8.68
C GLY A 47 9.63 34.02 7.93
N VAL A 48 9.32 32.71 7.96
CA VAL A 48 8.23 32.13 7.17
C VAL A 48 6.87 32.61 7.69
N SER A 49 5.98 33.01 6.76
CA SER A 49 4.61 33.43 7.09
C SER A 49 3.79 32.27 7.67
N ARG A 50 2.77 32.57 8.48
CA ARG A 50 1.89 31.55 9.08
C ARG A 50 1.27 30.60 8.05
N GLN A 51 0.95 31.09 6.86
CA GLN A 51 0.31 30.31 5.79
C GLN A 51 1.30 29.35 5.14
N ASP A 52 2.58 29.71 5.13
CA ASP A 52 3.63 28.96 4.43
C ASP A 52 4.33 27.92 5.32
N VAL A 53 4.19 28.00 6.65
CA VAL A 53 4.85 27.10 7.62
C VAL A 53 4.68 25.62 7.26
N PHE A 54 3.47 25.20 6.88
CA PHE A 54 3.14 23.80 6.58
C PHE A 54 2.98 23.53 5.07
N THR A 55 3.89 24.08 4.26
CA THR A 55 3.98 23.80 2.82
C THR A 55 5.03 22.72 2.50
N HIS A 56 5.02 22.23 1.26
CA HIS A 56 6.05 21.30 0.80
C HIS A 56 7.44 21.94 0.79
N ASP A 57 7.53 23.21 0.41
CA ASP A 57 8.79 23.92 0.23
C ASP A 57 9.45 24.20 1.58
N SER A 58 8.69 24.68 2.58
CA SER A 58 9.21 24.83 3.95
C SER A 58 9.67 23.51 4.55
N LEU A 59 8.95 22.41 4.27
CA LEU A 59 9.37 21.08 4.72
C LEU A 59 10.66 20.61 4.04
N LYS A 60 10.79 20.85 2.73
CA LYS A 60 11.97 20.47 1.94
C LYS A 60 13.20 21.28 2.36
N ALA A 61 13.04 22.59 2.59
CA ALA A 61 14.08 23.46 3.12
C ALA A 61 14.54 23.01 4.53
N PHE A 62 13.60 22.61 5.39
CA PHE A 62 13.94 22.02 6.68
C PHE A 62 14.67 20.68 6.55
N GLU A 63 14.23 19.79 5.65
CA GLU A 63 14.90 18.50 5.38
C GLU A 63 16.35 18.70 4.89
N SER A 64 16.63 19.75 4.10
CA SER A 64 18.00 20.04 3.65
C SER A 64 18.93 20.52 4.77
N LEU A 65 18.41 21.24 5.77
CA LEU A 65 19.22 21.73 6.90
C LEU A 65 19.32 20.70 8.04
N CYS A 66 18.30 19.86 8.20
CA CYS A 66 18.28 18.79 9.17
C CYS A 66 18.09 17.44 8.44
N PRO A 67 19.16 16.84 7.89
CA PRO A 67 19.10 15.56 7.17
C PRO A 67 18.96 14.37 8.13
N ARG A 68 18.04 14.47 9.10
CA ARG A 68 17.65 13.36 9.97
C ARG A 68 16.48 12.64 9.31
N PHE A 69 16.61 11.32 9.16
CA PHE A 69 15.66 10.44 8.48
C PHE A 69 14.18 10.61 8.92
N PHE A 70 13.92 11.11 10.13
CA PHE A 70 12.57 11.27 10.69
C PHE A 70 12.12 12.73 10.89
N ALA A 71 12.94 13.72 10.51
CA ALA A 71 12.63 15.14 10.71
C ALA A 71 11.25 15.50 10.12
N ALA A 72 11.03 15.11 8.88
CA ALA A 72 9.77 15.39 8.21
C ALA A 72 8.58 14.56 8.71
N CYS A 73 8.81 13.41 9.34
CA CYS A 73 7.74 12.61 9.92
C CYS A 73 7.09 13.35 11.11
N ALA A 74 7.90 14.01 11.95
CA ALA A 74 7.42 14.81 13.07
C ALA A 74 6.60 16.02 12.58
N VAL A 75 7.14 16.77 11.61
CA VAL A 75 6.46 17.96 11.04
C VAL A 75 5.16 17.57 10.32
N ARG A 76 5.18 16.52 9.49
CA ARG A 76 3.95 15.97 8.88
C ARG A 76 2.97 15.44 9.93
N GLY A 77 3.47 14.97 11.08
CA GLY A 77 2.68 14.59 12.24
C GLY A 77 1.88 15.78 12.80
N LEU A 78 2.59 16.84 13.15
CA LEU A 78 2.03 18.09 13.65
C LEU A 78 1.03 18.70 12.67
N ALA A 79 1.39 18.83 11.38
CA ALA A 79 0.50 19.38 10.36
C ALA A 79 -0.83 18.59 10.27
N ARG A 80 -0.78 17.25 10.34
CA ARG A 80 -1.99 16.41 10.35
C ARG A 80 -2.82 16.62 11.62
N HIS A 81 -2.19 16.85 12.77
CA HIS A 81 -2.89 17.14 14.01
C HIS A 81 -3.62 18.49 13.94
N LEU A 82 -2.94 19.54 13.46
CA LEU A 82 -3.52 20.86 13.27
C LEU A 82 -4.67 20.85 12.26
N PHE A 83 -4.52 20.10 11.16
CA PHE A 83 -5.58 19.94 10.17
C PHE A 83 -6.83 19.28 10.76
N ARG A 84 -6.67 18.23 11.57
CA ARG A 84 -7.81 17.59 12.28
C ARG A 84 -8.54 18.54 13.23
N ARG A 85 -7.82 19.51 13.80
CA ARG A 85 -8.39 20.56 14.66
C ARG A 85 -8.84 21.81 13.88
N LYS A 86 -8.85 21.75 12.54
CA LYS A 86 -9.24 22.85 11.65
C LYS A 86 -8.41 24.14 11.84
N GLN A 87 -7.17 24.03 12.33
CA GLN A 87 -6.27 25.17 12.52
C GLN A 87 -5.47 25.53 11.26
N ILE A 88 -5.37 24.59 10.31
CA ILE A 88 -4.78 24.80 8.98
C ILE A 88 -5.73 24.23 7.92
N PRO A 89 -5.77 24.80 6.70
CA PRO A 89 -6.73 24.42 5.67
C PRO A 89 -6.45 23.05 5.05
N ALA A 90 -5.19 22.61 5.04
CA ALA A 90 -4.77 21.32 4.48
C ALA A 90 -3.52 20.80 5.21
N PRO A 91 -3.29 19.47 5.26
CA PRO A 91 -2.00 18.93 5.66
C PRO A 91 -0.93 19.27 4.61
N ILE A 92 0.35 19.02 4.92
CA ILE A 92 1.45 19.20 3.95
C ILE A 92 1.22 18.28 2.75
N ILE A 93 0.90 18.88 1.61
CA ILE A 93 0.69 18.21 0.33
C ILE A 93 1.88 18.51 -0.55
N ARG A 94 2.41 17.48 -1.23
CA ARG A 94 3.38 17.70 -2.30
C ARG A 94 2.65 18.36 -3.47
N PRO A 95 3.05 19.56 -3.92
CA PRO A 95 2.40 20.24 -5.03
C PRO A 95 2.43 19.34 -6.25
N ARG A 96 1.31 19.33 -6.99
CA ARG A 96 1.27 18.71 -8.30
C ARG A 96 2.05 19.63 -9.22
N ILE A 97 3.21 19.17 -9.68
CA ILE A 97 3.91 19.83 -10.78
C ILE A 97 2.99 19.74 -11.99
N LEU A 98 2.47 20.90 -12.42
CA LEU A 98 1.73 21.01 -13.66
C LEU A 98 2.73 20.86 -14.79
N LEU A 99 2.45 19.91 -15.68
CA LEU A 99 3.21 19.78 -16.91
C LEU A 99 2.65 20.76 -17.95
N PRO A 100 3.43 21.09 -18.99
CA PRO A 100 2.91 21.85 -20.11
C PRO A 100 1.61 21.24 -20.67
N ASP A 101 0.77 22.09 -21.26
CA ASP A 101 -0.62 21.74 -21.62
C ASP A 101 -0.77 20.45 -22.43
N VAL A 102 0.18 20.15 -23.32
CA VAL A 102 0.17 18.93 -24.13
C VAL A 102 0.22 17.66 -23.28
N TYR A 103 1.03 17.66 -22.23
CA TYR A 103 1.16 16.50 -21.34
C TYR A 103 -0.06 16.37 -20.42
N GLU A 104 -0.60 17.48 -19.90
CA GLU A 104 -1.83 17.46 -19.10
C GLU A 104 -3.04 17.05 -19.94
N ALA A 105 -3.10 17.47 -21.21
CA ALA A 105 -4.12 17.03 -22.15
C ALA A 105 -4.02 15.51 -22.41
N TYR A 106 -2.82 14.96 -22.60
CA TYR A 106 -2.64 13.51 -22.70
C TYR A 106 -3.08 12.78 -21.43
N LEU A 107 -2.72 13.28 -20.25
CA LEU A 107 -3.08 12.62 -19.00
C LEU A 107 -4.60 12.60 -18.78
N ARG A 108 -5.32 13.66 -19.17
CA ARG A 108 -6.79 13.70 -19.22
C ARG A 108 -7.36 12.70 -20.23
N PHE A 109 -6.85 12.74 -21.47
CA PHE A 109 -7.23 11.78 -22.50
C PHE A 109 -7.04 10.32 -22.05
N PHE A 110 -5.91 10.02 -21.40
CA PHE A 110 -5.58 8.68 -20.92
C PHE A 110 -6.47 8.22 -19.76
N GLU A 111 -6.91 9.15 -18.90
CA GLU A 111 -7.90 8.89 -17.85
C GLU A 111 -9.27 8.53 -18.45
N GLU A 112 -9.72 9.29 -19.45
CA GLU A 112 -11.03 9.13 -20.10
C GLU A 112 -11.13 7.87 -20.97
N THR A 113 -10.15 7.61 -21.84
CA THR A 113 -10.25 6.51 -22.83
C THR A 113 -10.00 5.12 -22.26
N ARG A 114 -9.24 5.00 -21.16
CA ARG A 114 -8.70 3.69 -20.73
C ARG A 114 -9.14 3.22 -19.35
N GLN A 115 -10.01 3.96 -18.66
CA GLN A 115 -10.47 3.65 -17.28
C GLN A 115 -9.29 3.23 -16.37
N VAL A 116 -8.17 3.94 -16.48
CA VAL A 116 -6.92 3.50 -15.89
C VAL A 116 -6.93 3.73 -14.39
N LEU A 117 -6.36 2.80 -13.62
CA LEU A 117 -6.16 2.99 -12.19
C LEU A 117 -5.30 4.24 -11.91
N PRO A 118 -5.62 5.05 -10.87
CA PRO A 118 -4.89 6.28 -10.53
C PRO A 118 -3.37 6.12 -10.33
N GLN A 119 -2.93 4.91 -9.97
CA GLN A 119 -1.51 4.58 -9.78
C GLN A 119 -0.74 4.58 -11.12
N SER A 120 -1.37 4.12 -12.19
CA SER A 120 -0.77 4.15 -13.52
C SER A 120 -0.62 5.60 -13.99
N LEU A 121 -1.63 6.46 -13.78
CA LEU A 121 -1.55 7.89 -14.08
C LEU A 121 -0.39 8.58 -13.35
N THR A 122 -0.22 8.30 -12.05
CA THR A 122 0.91 8.81 -11.26
C THR A 122 2.26 8.39 -11.86
N THR A 123 2.38 7.13 -12.28
CA THR A 123 3.63 6.60 -12.85
C THR A 123 3.89 7.18 -14.24
N THR A 124 2.86 7.25 -15.09
CA THR A 124 2.93 7.88 -16.41
C THR A 124 3.34 9.35 -16.30
N ARG A 125 2.71 10.12 -15.41
CA ARG A 125 3.10 11.51 -15.12
C ARG A 125 4.58 11.62 -14.78
N ARG A 126 5.09 10.78 -13.86
CA ARG A 126 6.52 10.80 -13.48
C ARG A 126 7.44 10.60 -14.69
N VAL A 127 7.12 9.65 -15.56
CA VAL A 127 7.91 9.39 -16.78
C VAL A 127 7.85 10.59 -17.73
N LEU A 128 6.67 11.18 -17.92
CA LEU A 128 6.48 12.33 -18.81
C LEU A 128 7.11 13.61 -18.27
N SER A 129 7.11 13.83 -16.96
CA SER A 129 7.85 14.92 -16.33
C SER A 129 9.35 14.79 -16.62
N ALA A 130 9.91 13.61 -16.42
CA ALA A 130 11.33 13.38 -16.71
C ALA A 130 11.65 13.52 -18.20
N LEU A 131 10.75 13.10 -19.10
CA LEU A 131 10.90 13.33 -20.53
C LEU A 131 10.89 14.82 -20.86
N HIS A 132 9.94 15.57 -20.29
CA HIS A 132 9.84 17.01 -20.48
C HIS A 132 11.12 17.72 -20.04
N ASP A 133 11.63 17.40 -18.84
CA ASP A 133 12.87 17.96 -18.31
C ASP A 133 14.06 17.66 -19.25
N TYR A 134 14.16 16.43 -19.76
CA TYR A 134 15.20 16.03 -20.71
C TYR A 134 15.14 16.84 -22.02
N LEU A 135 13.94 17.06 -22.57
CA LEU A 135 13.73 17.81 -23.81
C LEU A 135 14.01 19.30 -23.60
N SER A 136 13.54 19.88 -22.50
CA SER A 136 13.75 21.29 -22.16
C SER A 136 15.22 21.62 -21.93
N GLN A 137 15.98 20.74 -21.28
CA GLN A 137 17.43 20.94 -21.08
C GLN A 137 18.25 20.94 -22.38
N ARG A 138 17.71 20.36 -23.46
CA ARG A 138 18.38 20.25 -24.78
C ARG A 138 17.74 21.14 -25.84
N ASP A 139 16.75 21.94 -25.45
CA ASP A 139 15.97 22.79 -26.36
C ASP A 139 15.34 22.01 -27.55
N ILE A 140 14.84 20.80 -27.26
CA ILE A 140 14.21 19.93 -28.27
C ILE A 140 12.70 20.12 -28.24
N ALA A 141 12.14 20.70 -29.31
CA ALA A 141 10.70 20.79 -29.49
C ALA A 141 10.07 19.41 -29.79
N LEU A 142 8.80 19.23 -29.41
CA LEU A 142 8.05 17.99 -29.69
C LEU A 142 7.93 17.68 -31.18
N SER A 143 7.89 18.71 -32.04
CA SER A 143 7.88 18.56 -33.51
C SER A 143 9.21 18.04 -34.07
N GLY A 144 10.32 18.35 -33.41
CA GLY A 144 11.67 17.87 -33.74
C GLY A 144 12.05 16.57 -33.02
N LEU A 145 11.09 15.88 -32.41
CA LEU A 145 11.35 14.66 -31.66
C LEU A 145 11.77 13.53 -32.62
N ARG A 146 12.90 12.89 -32.33
CA ARG A 146 13.43 11.75 -33.09
C ARG A 146 13.65 10.56 -32.17
N ILE A 147 13.86 9.38 -32.76
CA ILE A 147 14.01 8.14 -31.99
C ILE A 147 15.29 8.16 -31.13
N GLU A 148 16.36 8.80 -31.60
CA GLU A 148 17.63 8.88 -30.88
C GLU A 148 17.48 9.64 -29.55
N HIS A 149 16.61 10.67 -29.53
CA HIS A 149 16.30 11.42 -28.31
C HIS A 149 15.54 10.54 -27.30
N ILE A 150 14.64 9.68 -27.78
CA ILE A 150 13.87 8.77 -26.93
C ILE A 150 14.76 7.65 -26.38
N ASP A 151 15.66 7.11 -27.18
CA ASP A 151 16.59 6.06 -26.76
C ASP A 151 17.63 6.60 -25.77
N GLU A 152 18.16 7.81 -26.01
CA GLU A 152 19.05 8.48 -25.07
C GLU A 152 18.33 8.78 -23.74
N PHE A 153 17.11 9.32 -23.79
CA PHE A 153 16.30 9.54 -22.60
C PHE A 153 16.06 8.23 -21.84
N LEU A 154 15.62 7.17 -22.52
CA LEU A 154 15.32 5.88 -21.90
C LEU A 154 16.56 5.21 -21.33
N SER A 155 17.73 5.35 -21.96
CA SER A 155 18.98 4.77 -21.43
C SER A 155 19.39 5.43 -20.11
N ARG A 156 19.29 6.77 -20.03
CA ARG A 156 19.57 7.54 -18.81
C ARG A 156 18.52 7.32 -17.73
N PHE A 157 17.24 7.42 -18.08
CA PHE A 157 16.13 7.31 -17.13
C PHE A 157 15.97 5.91 -16.55
N ASN A 158 16.32 4.87 -17.32
CA ASN A 158 16.26 3.48 -16.87
C ASN A 158 17.59 2.96 -16.31
N ALA A 159 18.63 3.78 -16.19
CA ALA A 159 19.92 3.35 -15.66
C ALA A 159 19.75 2.77 -14.25
N GLY A 160 20.20 1.52 -14.05
CA GLY A 160 20.08 0.81 -12.78
C GLY A 160 18.67 0.31 -12.42
N LEU A 161 17.67 0.47 -13.29
CA LEU A 161 16.32 -0.05 -13.06
C LEU A 161 16.18 -1.50 -13.55
N ALA A 162 15.34 -2.27 -12.86
CA ALA A 162 15.00 -3.63 -13.27
C ALA A 162 14.32 -3.64 -14.65
N TRP A 163 14.63 -4.65 -15.47
CA TRP A 163 14.09 -4.80 -16.83
C TRP A 163 12.57 -4.64 -16.92
N ALA A 164 11.84 -5.24 -15.96
CA ALA A 164 10.37 -5.13 -15.90
C ALA A 164 9.91 -3.67 -15.77
N THR A 165 10.60 -2.86 -14.96
CA THR A 165 10.33 -1.42 -14.82
C THR A 165 10.59 -0.69 -16.13
N CYS A 166 11.72 -0.97 -16.78
CA CYS A 166 12.08 -0.37 -18.07
C CYS A 166 11.03 -0.70 -19.16
N ARG A 167 10.48 -1.92 -19.14
CA ARG A 167 9.37 -2.32 -20.04
C ARG A 167 8.11 -1.49 -19.80
N HIS A 168 7.75 -1.23 -18.53
CA HIS A 168 6.60 -0.37 -18.23
C HIS A 168 6.85 1.08 -18.67
N HIS A 169 8.05 1.62 -18.47
CA HIS A 169 8.41 2.97 -18.89
C HIS A 169 8.27 3.15 -20.41
N ARG A 170 8.75 2.17 -21.20
CA ARG A 170 8.51 2.14 -22.66
C ARG A 170 7.02 2.10 -23.01
N SER A 171 6.23 1.27 -22.33
CA SER A 171 4.78 1.19 -22.55
C SER A 171 4.07 2.52 -22.31
N TYR A 172 4.43 3.24 -21.24
CA TYR A 172 3.87 4.56 -20.95
C TYR A 172 4.26 5.61 -22.01
N LEU A 173 5.52 5.60 -22.46
CA LEU A 173 5.97 6.49 -23.54
C LEU A 173 5.27 6.19 -24.86
N ARG A 174 5.11 4.91 -25.23
CA ARG A 174 4.37 4.51 -26.42
C ARG A 174 2.95 5.06 -26.41
N GLY A 175 2.24 4.95 -25.29
CA GLY A 175 0.91 5.55 -25.15
C GLY A 175 0.90 7.05 -25.46
N PHE A 176 1.90 7.78 -24.97
CA PHE A 176 2.03 9.22 -25.20
C PHE A 176 2.43 9.57 -26.63
N LEU A 177 3.42 8.90 -27.21
CA LEU A 177 3.87 9.13 -28.60
C LEU A 177 2.74 8.85 -29.60
N ARG A 178 1.97 7.78 -29.37
CA ARG A 178 0.76 7.47 -30.14
C ARG A 178 -0.24 8.63 -30.10
N TYR A 179 -0.47 9.21 -28.93
CA TYR A 179 -1.36 10.37 -28.77
C TYR A 179 -0.81 11.61 -29.49
N LEU A 180 0.49 11.90 -29.39
CA LEU A 180 1.10 13.03 -30.09
C LEU A 180 0.94 12.92 -31.61
N TYR A 181 1.10 11.72 -32.16
CA TYR A 181 0.96 11.46 -33.60
C TYR A 181 -0.51 11.47 -34.04
N HIS A 182 -1.34 10.58 -33.50
CA HIS A 182 -2.70 10.38 -34.00
C HIS A 182 -3.71 11.44 -33.55
N ASN A 183 -3.59 11.95 -32.32
CA ASN A 183 -4.60 12.87 -31.75
C ASN A 183 -4.21 14.34 -31.88
N ARG A 184 -2.90 14.66 -31.94
CA ARG A 184 -2.43 16.04 -31.95
C ARG A 184 -1.68 16.45 -33.22
N GLY A 185 -1.25 15.51 -34.06
CA GLY A 185 -0.46 15.80 -35.27
C GLY A 185 0.84 16.55 -34.99
N MET A 186 1.36 16.47 -33.75
CA MET A 186 2.50 17.29 -33.30
C MET A 186 3.84 16.71 -33.71
N VAL A 187 3.90 15.41 -34.02
CA VAL A 187 5.11 14.70 -34.44
C VAL A 187 4.90 14.24 -35.89
N PRO A 188 5.86 14.47 -36.80
CA PRO A 188 5.68 14.17 -38.22
C PRO A 188 5.68 12.66 -38.54
N ARG A 189 6.19 11.82 -37.63
CA ARG A 189 6.31 10.37 -37.80
C ARG A 189 5.77 9.62 -36.59
N ASP A 190 5.24 8.43 -36.83
CA ASP A 190 4.80 7.51 -35.78
C ASP A 190 6.02 6.90 -35.08
N LEU A 191 6.52 7.58 -34.04
CA LEU A 191 7.65 7.11 -33.23
C LEU A 191 7.27 5.94 -32.32
N GLU A 192 5.98 5.68 -32.09
CA GLU A 192 5.56 4.67 -31.13
C GLU A 192 6.11 3.27 -31.48
N LYS A 193 6.03 2.92 -32.76
CA LYS A 193 6.46 1.61 -33.27
C LYS A 193 7.98 1.42 -33.20
N LEU A 194 8.72 2.53 -33.16
CA LEU A 194 10.18 2.53 -33.08
C LEU A 194 10.69 2.36 -31.64
N VAL A 195 9.86 2.64 -30.63
CA VAL A 195 10.22 2.42 -29.22
C VAL A 195 10.16 0.92 -28.90
N VAL A 196 11.24 0.23 -29.22
CA VAL A 196 11.43 -1.19 -28.98
C VAL A 196 12.36 -1.39 -27.79
N GLY A 197 12.03 -2.35 -26.92
CA GLY A 197 12.92 -2.78 -25.85
C GLY A 197 13.64 -4.06 -26.22
N ALA A 198 14.82 -4.29 -25.64
CA ALA A 198 15.52 -5.56 -25.78
C ALA A 198 14.57 -6.73 -25.46
N VAL A 199 14.46 -7.68 -26.41
CA VAL A 199 13.71 -8.91 -26.23
C VAL A 199 14.35 -9.67 -25.09
N ASN A 200 13.60 -9.88 -24.02
CA ASN A 200 14.07 -10.66 -22.90
C ASN A 200 13.69 -12.12 -23.12
N PHE A 201 14.67 -12.92 -23.51
CA PHE A 201 14.55 -14.37 -23.64
C PHE A 201 14.58 -15.09 -22.29
N ALA A 202 14.70 -14.38 -21.16
CA ALA A 202 14.64 -14.99 -19.84
C ALA A 202 13.36 -15.82 -19.75
N HIS A 203 13.54 -17.14 -19.65
CA HIS A 203 12.48 -18.10 -19.38
C HIS A 203 11.61 -17.51 -18.26
N ALA A 204 10.32 -17.34 -18.53
CA ALA A 204 9.39 -16.86 -17.52
C ALA A 204 9.50 -17.80 -16.32
N ASN A 205 10.19 -17.36 -15.26
CA ASN A 205 10.35 -18.17 -14.07
C ASN A 205 8.94 -18.56 -13.62
N PRO A 206 8.64 -19.87 -13.50
CA PRO A 206 7.31 -20.28 -13.12
C PRO A 206 6.99 -19.67 -11.75
N PRO A 207 5.72 -19.30 -11.50
CA PRO A 207 5.34 -18.75 -10.22
C PRO A 207 5.75 -19.69 -9.09
N THR A 208 6.49 -19.17 -8.13
CA THR A 208 6.91 -19.91 -6.95
C THR A 208 5.76 -19.99 -5.94
N PHE A 209 5.62 -21.15 -5.30
CA PHE A 209 4.54 -21.46 -4.36
C PHE A 209 5.06 -22.39 -3.25
N LEU A 210 4.31 -22.46 -2.15
CA LEU A 210 4.62 -23.31 -1.00
C LEU A 210 3.90 -24.66 -1.14
N ARG A 211 4.59 -25.74 -0.78
CA ARG A 211 4.04 -27.10 -0.70
C ARG A 211 3.28 -27.28 0.61
N ALA A 212 2.46 -28.33 0.69
CA ALA A 212 1.60 -28.58 1.87
C ALA A 212 2.38 -28.65 3.19
N ARG A 213 3.59 -29.23 3.18
CA ARG A 213 4.48 -29.26 4.36
C ARG A 213 4.94 -27.86 4.77
N GLU A 214 5.40 -27.06 3.82
CA GLU A 214 5.88 -25.68 4.05
C GLU A 214 4.75 -24.78 4.58
N ILE A 215 3.50 -25.02 4.17
CA ILE A 215 2.32 -24.35 4.71
C ILE A 215 2.06 -24.74 6.17
N LYS A 216 2.18 -26.02 6.52
CA LYS A 216 2.05 -26.46 7.93
C LYS A 216 3.12 -25.80 8.79
N GLU A 217 4.36 -25.77 8.32
CA GLU A 217 5.48 -25.10 8.99
C GLU A 217 5.21 -23.60 9.18
N LEU A 218 4.74 -22.92 8.13
CA LEU A 218 4.40 -21.49 8.18
C LEU A 218 3.40 -21.16 9.30
N PHE A 219 2.33 -21.94 9.43
CA PHE A 219 1.30 -21.70 10.44
C PHE A 219 1.68 -22.25 11.83
N ALA A 220 2.67 -23.13 11.94
CA ALA A 220 3.19 -23.63 13.22
C ALA A 220 4.19 -22.68 13.90
N VAL A 221 4.77 -21.72 13.16
CA VAL A 221 5.79 -20.78 13.67
C VAL A 221 5.24 -19.76 14.67
N SER A 222 3.93 -19.50 14.66
CA SER A 222 3.30 -18.50 15.53
C SER A 222 3.11 -19.02 16.96
N LYS A 223 4.18 -19.09 17.74
CA LYS A 223 4.13 -19.40 19.19
C LYS A 223 4.05 -18.17 20.08
N THR A 224 4.45 -17.01 19.55
CA THR A 224 4.40 -15.71 20.24
C THR A 224 3.26 -14.88 19.66
N TYR A 225 2.40 -14.33 20.52
CA TYR A 225 1.20 -13.59 20.11
C TYR A 225 1.40 -12.08 20.24
N SER A 226 2.47 -11.52 19.65
CA SER A 226 2.57 -10.06 19.57
C SER A 226 1.42 -9.50 18.72
N ALA A 227 1.05 -8.23 18.96
CA ALA A 227 0.01 -7.58 18.16
C ALA A 227 0.34 -7.56 16.64
N TRP A 228 1.64 -7.53 16.31
CA TRP A 228 2.12 -7.64 14.94
C TRP A 228 1.93 -9.04 14.36
N GLU A 229 2.26 -10.09 15.11
CA GLU A 229 2.06 -11.49 14.69
C GLU A 229 0.58 -11.81 14.48
N LEU A 230 -0.30 -11.41 15.40
CA LEU A 230 -1.74 -11.64 15.27
C LEU A 230 -2.32 -11.00 14.00
N ARG A 231 -1.92 -9.75 13.71
CA ARG A 231 -2.33 -9.06 12.48
C ARG A 231 -1.79 -9.77 11.23
N CYS A 232 -0.51 -10.15 11.23
CA CYS A 232 0.10 -10.83 10.09
C CYS A 232 -0.47 -12.21 9.85
N LEU A 233 -0.78 -12.96 10.91
CA LEU A 233 -1.38 -14.28 10.83
C LEU A 233 -2.77 -14.21 10.16
N ALA A 234 -3.61 -13.27 10.59
CA ALA A 234 -4.92 -13.03 9.96
C ALA A 234 -4.78 -12.64 8.47
N MET A 235 -3.86 -11.73 8.14
CA MET A 235 -3.58 -11.35 6.74
C MET A 235 -3.05 -12.53 5.90
N THR A 236 -2.19 -13.37 6.48
CA THR A 236 -1.59 -14.54 5.83
C THR A 236 -2.65 -15.59 5.55
N HIS A 237 -3.56 -15.87 6.48
CA HIS A 237 -4.68 -16.77 6.24
C HIS A 237 -5.60 -16.27 5.13
N LEU A 238 -5.91 -14.98 5.07
CA LEU A 238 -6.70 -14.40 3.98
C LEU A 238 -6.00 -14.51 2.62
N ALA A 239 -4.69 -14.25 2.59
CA ALA A 239 -3.90 -14.36 1.36
C ALA A 239 -3.79 -15.81 0.86
N TYR A 240 -3.60 -16.77 1.77
CA TYR A 240 -3.48 -18.20 1.44
C TYR A 240 -4.82 -18.86 1.13
N ALA A 241 -5.82 -18.70 1.99
CA ALA A 241 -7.04 -19.50 1.92
C ALA A 241 -8.05 -18.98 0.89
N LEU A 242 -7.96 -17.68 0.55
CA LEU A 242 -8.86 -17.01 -0.39
C LEU A 242 -8.11 -16.42 -1.60
N GLY A 243 -6.79 -16.55 -1.63
CA GLY A 243 -5.95 -15.99 -2.68
C GLY A 243 -5.97 -14.45 -2.76
N LEU A 244 -6.39 -13.73 -1.71
CA LEU A 244 -6.58 -12.27 -1.78
C LEU A 244 -5.26 -11.52 -2.02
N ARG A 245 -5.31 -10.47 -2.85
CA ARG A 245 -4.16 -9.58 -3.07
C ARG A 245 -3.97 -8.66 -1.86
N PRO A 246 -2.74 -8.17 -1.59
CA PRO A 246 -2.50 -7.21 -0.50
C PRO A 246 -3.40 -5.97 -0.55
N LYS A 247 -3.75 -5.48 -1.76
CA LYS A 247 -4.68 -4.37 -1.95
C LYS A 247 -6.12 -4.71 -1.57
N GLU A 248 -6.56 -5.94 -1.84
CA GLU A 248 -7.90 -6.42 -1.47
C GLU A 248 -7.97 -6.56 0.06
N ILE A 249 -6.96 -7.19 0.68
CA ILE A 249 -6.86 -7.36 2.14
C ILE A 249 -6.83 -6.01 2.86
N ALA A 250 -6.05 -5.05 2.38
CA ALA A 250 -5.93 -3.71 2.98
C ALA A 250 -7.26 -2.92 2.99
N ARG A 251 -8.19 -3.25 2.10
CA ARG A 251 -9.47 -2.55 1.94
C ARG A 251 -10.63 -3.21 2.67
N LEU A 252 -10.44 -4.41 3.23
CA LEU A 252 -11.50 -5.10 3.97
C LEU A 252 -11.99 -4.27 5.15
N SER A 253 -13.30 -4.25 5.34
CA SER A 253 -14.00 -3.68 6.47
C SER A 253 -14.54 -4.78 7.40
N LEU A 254 -14.84 -4.43 8.65
CA LEU A 254 -15.61 -5.27 9.57
C LEU A 254 -17.01 -5.59 9.00
N ASP A 255 -17.59 -4.70 8.20
CA ASP A 255 -18.89 -4.90 7.54
C ASP A 255 -18.87 -5.98 6.46
N ASP A 256 -17.69 -6.25 5.91
CA ASP A 256 -17.52 -7.22 4.84
C ASP A 256 -17.58 -8.66 5.37
N ILE A 257 -17.52 -8.87 6.69
CA ILE A 257 -17.45 -10.20 7.31
C ILE A 257 -18.79 -10.56 7.93
N SER A 258 -19.39 -11.64 7.44
CA SER A 258 -20.49 -12.29 8.13
C SER A 258 -19.97 -13.50 8.91
N PHE A 259 -19.66 -13.30 10.20
CA PHE A 259 -19.18 -14.38 11.07
C PHE A 259 -20.22 -15.51 11.19
N LYS A 260 -21.50 -15.17 11.33
CA LYS A 260 -22.61 -16.15 11.42
C LYS A 260 -22.72 -17.04 10.18
N LYS A 261 -22.49 -16.46 8.99
CA LYS A 261 -22.56 -17.20 7.72
C LYS A 261 -21.20 -17.79 7.29
N GLY A 262 -20.12 -17.46 7.99
CA GLY A 262 -18.76 -17.80 7.57
C GLY A 262 -18.44 -17.28 6.17
N GLN A 263 -18.76 -16.02 5.88
CA GLN A 263 -18.61 -15.43 4.54
C GLN A 263 -17.86 -14.09 4.59
N LEU A 264 -17.11 -13.83 3.52
CA LEU A 264 -16.39 -12.58 3.28
C LEU A 264 -16.87 -11.95 1.96
N ARG A 265 -17.30 -10.70 2.02
CA ARG A 265 -17.59 -9.88 0.84
C ARG A 265 -16.33 -9.12 0.42
N VAL A 266 -15.86 -9.33 -0.80
CA VAL A 266 -14.76 -8.56 -1.37
C VAL A 266 -15.34 -7.59 -2.38
N VAL A 267 -15.59 -6.35 -1.95
CA VAL A 267 -16.24 -5.31 -2.77
C VAL A 267 -15.30 -4.83 -3.88
N ASP A 268 -14.08 -4.46 -3.52
CA ASP A 268 -13.11 -3.84 -4.42
C ASP A 268 -12.15 -4.86 -5.03
N ARG A 269 -12.43 -5.31 -6.25
CA ARG A 269 -11.56 -6.21 -7.01
C ARG A 269 -11.06 -5.59 -8.32
N LYS A 270 -10.10 -6.28 -8.95
CA LYS A 270 -9.70 -5.96 -10.32
C LYS A 270 -10.95 -6.00 -11.21
N SER A 271 -11.12 -4.99 -12.05
CA SER A 271 -12.26 -4.82 -12.94
C SER A 271 -13.61 -4.60 -12.23
N CYS A 272 -13.60 -4.09 -10.99
CA CYS A 272 -14.80 -3.68 -10.25
C CYS A 272 -15.88 -4.78 -10.09
N ASN A 273 -15.47 -6.05 -10.04
CA ASN A 273 -16.39 -7.17 -9.88
C ASN A 273 -16.38 -7.69 -8.43
N PRO A 274 -17.38 -7.35 -7.59
CA PRO A 274 -17.45 -7.80 -6.21
C PRO A 274 -17.68 -9.32 -6.12
N LEU A 275 -17.17 -9.95 -5.07
CA LEU A 275 -17.28 -11.39 -4.88
C LEU A 275 -17.60 -11.76 -3.42
N MET A 276 -18.49 -12.73 -3.24
CA MET A 276 -18.71 -13.39 -1.96
C MET A 276 -17.89 -14.67 -1.90
N LEU A 277 -17.09 -14.83 -0.85
CA LEU A 277 -16.23 -16.00 -0.64
C LEU A 277 -16.58 -16.70 0.69
N PRO A 278 -16.59 -18.03 0.74
CA PRO A 278 -16.65 -18.75 2.02
C PRO A 278 -15.38 -18.44 2.80
N LEU A 279 -15.51 -18.02 4.06
CA LEU A 279 -14.41 -17.68 4.95
C LEU A 279 -14.04 -18.91 5.79
N PRO A 280 -12.88 -19.55 5.57
CA PRO A 280 -12.52 -20.78 6.27
C PRO A 280 -12.34 -20.57 7.77
N GLU A 281 -12.66 -21.60 8.56
CA GLU A 281 -12.62 -21.53 10.03
C GLU A 281 -11.27 -21.05 10.58
N ALA A 282 -10.16 -21.50 10.00
CA ALA A 282 -8.82 -21.05 10.41
C ALA A 282 -8.63 -19.53 10.19
N ALA A 283 -9.16 -18.97 9.10
CA ALA A 283 -9.13 -17.53 8.85
C ALA A 283 -10.04 -16.78 9.83
N ILE A 284 -11.22 -17.32 10.15
CA ILE A 284 -12.12 -16.76 11.17
C ILE A 284 -11.42 -16.70 12.53
N LYS A 285 -10.78 -17.79 12.96
CA LYS A 285 -10.04 -17.87 14.23
C LYS A 285 -8.91 -16.84 14.26
N ALA A 286 -8.10 -16.75 13.21
CA ALA A 286 -7.00 -15.79 13.14
C ALA A 286 -7.49 -14.33 13.15
N ILE A 287 -8.56 -14.02 12.40
CA ILE A 287 -9.20 -12.70 12.43
C ILE A 287 -9.72 -12.39 13.83
N SER A 288 -10.43 -13.32 14.46
CA SER A 288 -11.00 -13.14 15.80
C SER A 288 -9.91 -12.89 16.84
N ALA A 289 -8.81 -13.66 16.80
CA ALA A 289 -7.66 -13.47 17.66
C ALA A 289 -7.04 -12.07 17.47
N TYR A 290 -6.94 -11.57 16.23
CA TYR A 290 -6.51 -10.20 15.97
C TYR A 290 -7.49 -9.16 16.51
N LEU A 291 -8.80 -9.34 16.28
CA LEU A 291 -9.83 -8.40 16.73
C LEU A 291 -9.85 -8.23 18.26
N VAL A 292 -9.70 -9.34 18.98
CA VAL A 292 -9.74 -9.35 20.45
C VAL A 292 -8.39 -8.96 21.06
N GLY A 293 -7.30 -9.53 20.55
CA GLY A 293 -5.99 -9.43 21.20
C GLY A 293 -5.09 -8.29 20.74
N ALA A 294 -5.35 -7.67 19.58
CA ALA A 294 -4.37 -6.79 18.94
C ALA A 294 -4.93 -5.58 18.20
N ARG A 295 -6.18 -5.62 17.72
CA ARG A 295 -6.76 -4.53 16.94
C ARG A 295 -6.99 -3.32 17.85
N PRO A 296 -6.42 -2.15 17.53
CA PRO A 296 -6.65 -0.94 18.30
C PRO A 296 -8.13 -0.56 18.36
N LYS A 297 -8.60 -0.16 19.56
CA LYS A 297 -9.97 0.34 19.77
C LYS A 297 -10.11 1.72 19.14
N THR A 298 -10.76 1.79 17.99
CA THR A 298 -11.00 3.04 17.24
C THR A 298 -12.37 3.01 16.57
N GLY A 299 -12.91 4.18 16.20
CA GLY A 299 -14.15 4.27 15.41
C GLY A 299 -14.01 3.84 13.94
N SER A 300 -12.80 3.48 13.48
CA SER A 300 -12.61 3.00 12.10
C SER A 300 -13.24 1.63 11.91
N ARG A 301 -13.98 1.45 10.81
CA ARG A 301 -14.54 0.16 10.40
C ARG A 301 -13.60 -0.66 9.52
N SER A 302 -12.42 -0.16 9.16
CA SER A 302 -11.44 -0.97 8.42
C SER A 302 -10.97 -2.15 9.28
N LEU A 303 -10.91 -3.34 8.69
CA LEU A 303 -10.54 -4.57 9.40
C LEU A 303 -9.14 -4.43 10.00
N PHE A 304 -8.16 -4.10 9.17
CA PHE A 304 -6.76 -4.00 9.56
C PHE A 304 -6.29 -2.55 9.76
N LEU A 305 -5.71 -2.28 10.94
CA LEU A 305 -5.20 -0.97 11.32
C LEU A 305 -3.69 -1.00 11.59
N THR A 306 -3.04 0.15 11.48
CA THR A 306 -1.66 0.36 11.92
C THR A 306 -1.58 0.16 13.43
N LEU A 307 -0.57 -0.59 13.88
CA LEU A 307 -0.40 -0.94 15.29
C LEU A 307 0.14 0.22 16.13
N VAL A 308 0.87 1.13 15.49
CA VAL A 308 1.38 2.35 16.13
C VAL A 308 0.38 3.49 15.91
N PRO A 309 0.11 4.30 16.94
CA PRO A 309 -0.66 5.53 16.81
C PRO A 309 -0.07 6.49 15.75
N ALA A 310 -0.86 7.35 15.13
CA ALA A 310 -2.32 7.37 15.09
C ALA A 310 -2.80 6.22 14.20
N HIS A 311 -3.60 5.34 14.79
CA HIS A 311 -4.15 4.15 14.12
C HIS A 311 -4.94 4.54 12.88
N ARG A 312 -4.59 3.92 11.75
CA ARG A 312 -5.18 4.17 10.43
C ARG A 312 -5.37 2.85 9.69
N PRO A 313 -6.24 2.80 8.66
CA PRO A 313 -6.26 1.68 7.74
C PRO A 313 -4.86 1.40 7.19
N VAL A 314 -4.46 0.13 7.17
CA VAL A 314 -3.16 -0.28 6.63
C VAL A 314 -3.09 -0.05 5.12
N ALA A 315 -1.93 0.35 4.62
CA ALA A 315 -1.72 0.44 3.18
C ALA A 315 -1.45 -0.94 2.58
N ALA A 316 -1.78 -1.12 1.29
CA ALA A 316 -1.50 -2.37 0.56
C ALA A 316 -0.01 -2.77 0.59
N ALA A 317 0.90 -1.79 0.56
CA ALA A 317 2.33 -2.02 0.69
C ALA A 317 2.71 -2.57 2.07
N THR A 318 2.09 -2.03 3.13
CA THR A 318 2.25 -2.53 4.50
C THR A 318 1.77 -3.96 4.63
N VAL A 319 0.59 -4.30 4.08
CA VAL A 319 0.08 -5.68 4.07
C VAL A 319 1.06 -6.62 3.37
N GLY A 320 1.53 -6.27 2.16
CA GLY A 320 2.48 -7.09 1.41
C GLY A 320 3.82 -7.27 2.14
N GLY A 321 4.35 -6.21 2.74
CA GLY A 321 5.58 -6.23 3.51
C GLY A 321 5.46 -7.02 4.81
N ASP A 322 4.37 -6.85 5.54
CA ASP A 322 4.09 -7.56 6.80
C ASP A 322 3.90 -9.06 6.57
N ILE A 323 3.08 -9.46 5.57
CA ILE A 323 2.94 -10.86 5.18
C ILE A 323 4.30 -11.43 4.77
N THR A 324 5.07 -10.71 3.95
CA THR A 324 6.40 -11.20 3.51
C THR A 324 7.34 -11.38 4.70
N ARG A 325 7.40 -10.40 5.61
CA ARG A 325 8.22 -10.50 6.83
C ARG A 325 7.77 -11.65 7.73
N PHE A 326 6.47 -11.91 7.81
CA PHE A 326 5.91 -13.02 8.56
C PHE A 326 6.30 -14.37 7.96
N ILE A 327 6.09 -14.57 6.65
CA ILE A 327 6.45 -15.82 5.95
C ILE A 327 7.95 -16.09 6.07
N ARG A 328 8.79 -15.05 6.00
CA ARG A 328 10.25 -15.18 6.08
C ARG A 328 10.77 -15.68 7.42
N LYS A 329 9.94 -15.76 8.45
CA LYS A 329 10.31 -16.43 9.71
C LYS A 329 10.55 -17.93 9.52
N SER A 330 9.89 -18.56 8.55
CA SER A 330 10.09 -19.97 8.20
C SER A 330 10.66 -20.17 6.80
N HIS A 331 10.38 -19.26 5.86
CA HIS A 331 10.74 -19.38 4.44
C HIS A 331 11.47 -18.11 3.95
N PRO A 332 12.80 -17.99 4.13
CA PRO A 332 13.54 -16.73 3.97
C PRO A 332 13.44 -16.04 2.61
N THR A 333 13.22 -16.80 1.54
CA THR A 333 13.12 -16.28 0.16
C THR A 333 11.68 -15.96 -0.26
N ALA A 334 10.70 -16.45 0.49
CA ALA A 334 9.30 -16.35 0.11
C ALA A 334 8.76 -14.92 0.24
N THR A 335 7.68 -14.67 -0.50
CA THR A 335 7.00 -13.37 -0.55
C THR A 335 5.50 -13.56 -0.39
N ALA A 336 4.78 -12.48 -0.09
CA ALA A 336 3.32 -12.52 0.03
C ALA A 336 2.61 -13.12 -1.20
N TYR A 337 3.16 -12.95 -2.41
CA TYR A 337 2.57 -13.49 -3.64
C TYR A 337 2.67 -15.01 -3.75
N TRP A 338 3.62 -15.66 -3.06
CA TRP A 338 3.71 -17.12 -3.04
C TRP A 338 2.46 -17.76 -2.46
N LEU A 339 1.82 -17.13 -1.47
CA LEU A 339 0.56 -17.63 -0.89
C LEU A 339 -0.56 -17.67 -1.93
N ARG A 340 -0.66 -16.61 -2.75
CA ARG A 340 -1.65 -16.56 -3.83
C ARG A 340 -1.35 -17.59 -4.92
N HIS A 341 -0.08 -17.79 -5.27
CA HIS A 341 0.30 -18.84 -6.23
C HIS A 341 0.01 -20.23 -5.67
N THR A 342 0.24 -20.42 -4.37
CA THR A 342 -0.11 -21.66 -3.66
C THR A 342 -1.61 -21.92 -3.72
N TYR A 343 -2.44 -20.91 -3.45
CA TYR A 343 -3.89 -20.99 -3.59
C TYR A 343 -4.32 -21.39 -5.01
N ALA A 344 -3.75 -20.73 -6.03
CA ALA A 344 -4.05 -21.04 -7.42
C ALA A 344 -3.65 -22.48 -7.79
N GLN A 345 -2.49 -22.96 -7.34
CA GLN A 345 -2.05 -24.33 -7.55
C GLN A 345 -2.96 -25.34 -6.84
N THR A 346 -3.41 -25.05 -5.61
CA THR A 346 -4.35 -25.94 -4.90
C THR A 346 -5.71 -26.01 -5.58
N LEU A 347 -6.13 -24.94 -6.27
CA LEU A 347 -7.35 -24.95 -7.07
C LEU A 347 -7.17 -25.73 -8.38
N ALA A 348 -6.03 -25.55 -9.06
CA ALA A 348 -5.72 -26.23 -10.32
C ALA A 348 -5.46 -27.74 -10.16
N GLY A 349 -4.87 -28.15 -9.04
CA GLY A 349 -4.62 -29.56 -8.71
C GLY A 349 -5.85 -30.31 -8.19
N LYS A 350 -7.00 -29.64 -8.02
CA LYS A 350 -8.28 -30.29 -7.72
C LYS A 350 -9.04 -30.50 -9.03
N PRO A 351 -9.38 -31.74 -9.42
CA PRO A 351 -10.26 -31.96 -10.55
C PRO A 351 -11.58 -31.21 -10.32
N SER A 352 -12.01 -30.49 -11.35
CA SER A 352 -13.11 -29.52 -11.37
C SER A 352 -14.35 -29.99 -10.60
N LEU A 353 -14.51 -29.53 -9.36
CA LEU A 353 -15.80 -29.56 -8.69
C LEU A 353 -16.67 -28.52 -9.39
N HIS A 354 -17.49 -29.03 -10.31
CA HIS A 354 -18.63 -28.36 -10.89
C HIS A 354 -19.35 -27.53 -9.82
N LEU A 355 -19.39 -26.21 -10.02
CA LEU A 355 -20.38 -25.35 -9.38
C LEU A 355 -21.76 -25.73 -9.96
N ARG A 356 -22.33 -26.86 -9.51
CA ARG A 356 -23.76 -27.12 -9.59
C ARG A 356 -24.32 -27.01 -8.19
N GLY A 357 -25.20 -26.04 -7.99
CA GLY A 357 -25.96 -25.91 -6.77
C GLY A 357 -26.78 -27.18 -6.54
N GLN A 358 -26.70 -27.71 -5.33
CA GLN A 358 -27.81 -28.11 -4.45
C GLN A 358 -27.23 -28.88 -3.26
N GLY A 359 -27.80 -28.61 -2.07
CA GLY A 359 -27.95 -29.54 -0.94
C GLY A 359 -26.72 -30.28 -0.37
N ASN A 360 -26.40 -29.99 0.89
CA ASN A 360 -25.83 -30.91 1.87
C ASN A 360 -24.84 -31.99 1.38
N ALA A 361 -23.54 -31.73 1.52
CA ALA A 361 -22.56 -32.73 1.95
C ALA A 361 -21.28 -32.02 2.40
N GLY A 362 -20.93 -32.18 3.68
CA GLY A 362 -19.67 -31.68 4.21
C GLY A 362 -18.49 -32.39 3.55
N THR A 363 -17.62 -31.64 2.89
CA THR A 363 -16.29 -32.14 2.48
C THR A 363 -15.22 -31.38 3.24
N ARG A 364 -14.60 -32.12 4.16
CA ARG A 364 -13.63 -31.69 5.16
C ARG A 364 -12.36 -31.13 4.52
N LEU A 365 -12.07 -29.87 4.82
CA LEU A 365 -10.72 -29.28 4.79
C LEU A 365 -9.93 -29.60 6.09
N SER A 366 -10.42 -30.54 6.91
CA SER A 366 -9.89 -30.84 8.26
C SER A 366 -8.81 -31.92 8.31
N GLU A 367 -8.41 -32.54 7.20
CA GLU A 367 -7.49 -33.71 7.22
C GLU A 367 -6.00 -33.36 7.07
N LEU A 368 -5.57 -32.20 7.55
CA LEU A 368 -4.15 -31.84 7.58
C LEU A 368 -3.64 -31.38 8.95
N HIS A 369 -4.15 -31.88 10.08
CA HIS A 369 -3.49 -31.71 11.38
C HIS A 369 -3.62 -32.94 12.29
N PRO A 370 -2.56 -33.30 13.05
CA PRO A 370 -2.60 -34.41 13.98
C PRO A 370 -3.48 -34.09 15.19
N GLN A 371 -4.19 -35.13 15.65
CA GLN A 371 -5.08 -35.16 16.80
C GLN A 371 -4.36 -34.67 18.07
N VAL A 372 -4.92 -33.65 18.73
CA VAL A 372 -4.66 -33.41 20.15
C VAL A 372 -5.74 -34.16 20.92
N SER A 373 -5.32 -35.11 21.75
CA SER A 373 -6.20 -35.91 22.60
C SER A 373 -6.91 -35.01 23.62
N SER A 374 -8.24 -35.08 23.64
CA SER A 374 -9.07 -34.59 24.74
C SER A 374 -9.82 -35.78 25.33
N HIS A 375 -9.48 -36.15 26.56
CA HIS A 375 -10.27 -37.07 27.37
C HIS A 375 -11.67 -36.49 27.65
N PRO A 376 -12.74 -37.30 27.63
CA PRO A 376 -14.09 -36.82 27.86
C PRO A 376 -14.35 -36.64 29.36
N CYS A 377 -14.74 -35.42 29.77
CA CYS A 377 -15.38 -35.18 31.07
C CYS A 377 -16.90 -35.26 30.86
N GLN A 378 -17.55 -36.09 31.67
CA GLN A 378 -19.00 -36.31 31.65
C GLN A 378 -19.79 -35.10 32.20
N PRO A 379 -21.11 -35.02 31.92
CA PRO A 379 -21.89 -33.80 32.10
C PRO A 379 -22.49 -33.71 33.52
N ASP A 380 -22.24 -32.60 34.21
CA ASP A 380 -23.00 -32.21 35.39
C ASP A 380 -24.15 -31.27 35.02
N GLU A 381 -25.29 -31.57 35.63
CA GLU A 381 -26.60 -30.94 35.53
C GLU A 381 -26.56 -29.42 35.77
N LYS A 382 -27.36 -28.68 35.00
CA LYS A 382 -27.73 -27.29 35.33
C LYS A 382 -29.22 -27.19 35.60
N GLY A 383 -29.55 -26.99 36.87
CA GLY A 383 -30.76 -26.27 37.27
C GLY A 383 -30.66 -24.76 36.94
N PRO A 384 -31.79 -24.03 36.94
CA PRO A 384 -31.90 -22.74 36.27
C PRO A 384 -31.82 -21.57 37.25
N PHE A 385 -31.11 -20.50 36.92
CA PHE A 385 -31.37 -19.18 37.50
C PHE A 385 -31.00 -18.04 36.54
N ARG A 386 -32.06 -17.29 36.20
CA ARG A 386 -32.22 -15.86 35.86
C ARG A 386 -31.10 -15.09 35.17
#